data_AF-A0A7W4E428-F1
#
_entry.id   AF-A0A7W4E428-F1
#
_cell.length_a   1.000
_cell.length_b   1.000
_cell.length_c   1.000
_cell.angle_alpha   90.00
_cell.angle_beta   90.00
_cell.angle_gamma   90.00
#
_symmetry.space_group_name_H-M   'P 1'
#
loop_
_entity.id
_entity.type
_entity.pdbx_description
1 polymer ?
#
loop_
_entity_poly.entity_id
_entity_poly.type
_entity_poly.pdbx_seq_one_letter_code
_entity_poly.pdbx_strand_id
1 'polypeptide(L)'
;MQQGEWKSVGFSFVLCYSSVLVSFFEKNKIKSLIFLSVLSFVFGNTSFAREYPVKEVSGKFCGNNQICTIPLPKIEQANYLNYEKSPLIRRIYSVLWGGTYFGGRDFGWGAHKGVDITSQIGTPIYAIGTGEVIYAGKKGERGKLITIEHSFAGKKIYSNYAHLSEVLVRVGDKVKTSDLIAKMGTSGNSTGPHLHFQIDKTEGKHPYHPGNCGGVTLNQNVNEARCWNLVRENTLDPILFLESNGAIFEVEQESEQFSPDIKVLSTQDLKKNLETSFEKKGDFWLLTLKSLTPGWTRVPLKITSAGAKIYPDSLSYLSGERKLFVQEFSGTVFPISIWEGEKLIKNVYEK
;
A
#
# COMPACT_ATOMS: atom_id res chain seq x y z
N MET A 1 -40.03 -55.18 17.23
CA MET A 1 -38.87 -55.93 16.69
C MET A 1 -39.18 -56.15 15.21
N GLN A 2 -38.40 -55.80 14.20
CA GLN A 2 -36.99 -55.42 14.06
C GLN A 2 -36.83 -54.78 12.65
N GLN A 3 -35.79 -53.96 12.49
CA GLN A 3 -35.11 -53.43 11.27
C GLN A 3 -35.58 -53.98 9.90
N GLY A 4 -35.73 -53.22 8.81
CA GLY A 4 -35.03 -52.03 8.31
C GLY A 4 -34.51 -52.36 6.90
N GLU A 5 -34.75 -51.52 5.89
CA GLU A 5 -33.86 -51.24 4.75
C GLU A 5 -34.50 -50.27 3.74
N TRP A 6 -33.72 -49.28 3.30
CA TRP A 6 -34.01 -48.30 2.26
C TRP A 6 -33.10 -48.57 1.07
N LYS A 7 -33.63 -48.65 -0.16
CA LYS A 7 -32.92 -48.24 -1.39
C LYS A 7 -33.87 -47.80 -2.53
N SER A 8 -33.67 -46.54 -2.91
CA SER A 8 -33.61 -45.92 -4.26
C SER A 8 -34.71 -46.18 -5.31
N VAL A 9 -35.43 -45.10 -5.64
CA VAL A 9 -35.96 -44.71 -6.96
C VAL A 9 -36.01 -43.17 -6.94
N GLY A 10 -35.65 -42.36 -7.93
CA GLY A 10 -35.17 -42.52 -9.29
C GLY A 10 -35.20 -41.16 -10.01
N PHE A 11 -34.68 -41.15 -11.23
CA PHE A 11 -35.07 -40.32 -12.37
C PHE A 11 -34.71 -38.82 -12.47
N SER A 12 -34.07 -38.53 -13.61
CA SER A 12 -33.82 -37.23 -14.23
C SER A 12 -35.10 -36.45 -14.50
N PHE A 13 -35.07 -35.12 -14.34
CA PHE A 13 -35.82 -34.20 -15.19
C PHE A 13 -35.05 -32.89 -15.37
N VAL A 14 -34.73 -32.61 -16.62
CA VAL A 14 -34.41 -31.29 -17.18
C VAL A 14 -35.70 -30.46 -17.14
N LEU A 15 -35.64 -29.19 -16.72
CA LEU A 15 -36.29 -28.02 -17.36
C LEU A 15 -36.30 -26.77 -16.44
N CYS A 16 -36.03 -25.62 -17.09
CA CYS A 16 -36.49 -24.24 -16.82
C CYS A 16 -36.50 -23.69 -15.40
N TYR A 17 -35.80 -22.57 -15.18
CA TYR A 17 -36.45 -21.26 -14.97
C TYR A 17 -35.41 -20.14 -15.12
N SER A 18 -35.32 -19.59 -16.32
CA SER A 18 -34.89 -18.21 -16.54
C SER A 18 -36.06 -17.28 -16.22
N SER A 19 -35.75 -16.02 -15.93
CA SER A 19 -36.68 -14.87 -15.79
C SER A 19 -37.68 -14.91 -14.63
N VAL A 20 -37.39 -14.13 -13.59
CA VAL A 20 -38.27 -13.15 -12.90
C VAL A 20 -37.48 -12.65 -11.68
N LEU A 21 -36.82 -11.49 -11.82
CA LEU A 21 -36.48 -10.51 -10.76
C LEU A 21 -35.76 -9.29 -11.38
N VAL A 22 -36.23 -8.85 -12.55
CA VAL A 22 -35.94 -7.53 -13.12
C VAL A 22 -37.29 -6.87 -13.35
N SER A 23 -37.88 -6.32 -12.29
CA SER A 23 -38.99 -5.34 -12.36
C SER A 23 -39.56 -5.06 -10.96
N PHE A 24 -38.76 -4.58 -10.02
CA PHE A 24 -39.29 -3.80 -8.88
C PHE A 24 -38.11 -3.19 -8.13
N PHE A 25 -37.67 -1.98 -8.48
CA PHE A 25 -37.06 -0.98 -7.60
C PHE A 25 -36.64 0.24 -8.43
N GLU A 26 -37.60 0.86 -9.10
CA GLU A 26 -37.60 2.31 -9.30
C GLU A 26 -38.67 2.91 -8.40
N LYS A 27 -38.35 4.05 -7.78
CA LYS A 27 -39.19 4.87 -6.90
C LYS A 27 -39.33 4.37 -5.45
N ASN A 28 -38.35 4.73 -4.62
CA ASN A 28 -38.58 5.67 -3.50
C ASN A 28 -37.31 5.84 -2.66
N LYS A 29 -36.81 7.07 -2.56
CA LYS A 29 -35.99 7.50 -1.42
C LYS A 29 -36.87 7.36 -0.18
N ILE A 30 -36.44 6.62 0.85
CA ILE A 30 -36.62 6.88 2.29
C ILE A 30 -36.14 5.65 3.10
N LYS A 31 -35.09 5.88 3.90
CA LYS A 31 -34.73 5.31 5.22
C LYS A 31 -34.82 3.79 5.47
N SER A 32 -33.66 3.18 5.76
CA SER A 32 -33.43 2.28 6.91
C SER A 32 -31.92 1.95 6.96
N LEU A 33 -31.13 2.54 7.86
CA LEU A 33 -30.72 1.92 9.13
C LEU A 33 -31.16 0.45 9.29
N ILE A 34 -30.20 -0.39 9.70
CA ILE A 34 -30.30 -1.83 9.99
C ILE A 34 -30.03 -2.72 8.77
N PHE A 35 -28.75 -2.99 8.51
CA PHE A 35 -28.28 -4.32 8.10
C PHE A 35 -26.79 -4.45 8.51
N LEU A 36 -26.56 -4.49 9.83
CA LEU A 36 -25.27 -4.77 10.43
C LEU A 36 -25.43 -5.94 11.42
N SER A 37 -25.91 -7.07 10.93
CA SER A 37 -25.78 -8.39 11.54
C SER A 37 -26.35 -9.41 10.56
N VAL A 38 -25.76 -10.59 10.49
CA VAL A 38 -26.08 -11.69 9.56
C VAL A 38 -25.37 -11.60 8.20
N LEU A 39 -24.03 -11.53 8.26
CA LEU A 39 -23.19 -12.21 7.27
C LEU A 39 -22.10 -13.02 8.00
N SER A 40 -22.54 -13.78 8.99
CA SER A 40 -21.75 -14.82 9.64
C SER A 40 -22.64 -16.04 9.64
N PHE A 41 -22.65 -16.76 8.53
CA PHE A 41 -22.97 -18.18 8.38
C PHE A 41 -23.15 -18.42 6.87
N VAL A 42 -22.57 -19.51 6.37
CA VAL A 42 -22.56 -19.93 4.94
C VAL A 42 -21.46 -19.30 4.07
N PHE A 43 -20.20 -19.37 4.50
CA PHE A 43 -19.09 -19.82 3.64
C PHE A 43 -18.03 -20.46 4.56
N GLY A 44 -17.48 -21.61 4.15
CA GLY A 44 -16.64 -22.47 4.99
C GLY A 44 -15.40 -21.77 5.53
N ASN A 45 -15.20 -21.93 6.84
CA ASN A 45 -14.00 -21.52 7.59
C ASN A 45 -12.74 -22.21 7.07
N THR A 46 -11.83 -21.43 6.50
CA THR A 46 -10.41 -21.44 6.89
C THR A 46 -9.85 -20.02 6.76
N SER A 47 -10.20 -19.11 7.67
CA SER A 47 -9.45 -17.87 7.80
C SER A 47 -8.11 -18.19 8.48
N PHE A 48 -7.10 -18.56 7.69
CA PHE A 48 -5.73 -18.58 8.18
C PHE A 48 -5.38 -17.16 8.61
N ALA A 49 -5.08 -16.94 9.88
CA ALA A 49 -4.60 -15.65 10.35
C ALA A 49 -3.23 -15.38 9.71
N ARG A 50 -3.09 -14.24 9.04
CA ARG A 50 -1.79 -13.75 8.54
C ARG A 50 -1.08 -12.97 9.62
N GLU A 51 0.19 -13.30 9.83
CA GLU A 51 1.04 -12.60 10.79
C GLU A 51 2.05 -11.69 10.07
N TYR A 52 2.51 -10.66 10.79
CA TYR A 52 3.61 -9.85 10.31
C TYR A 52 4.88 -10.70 10.16
N PRO A 53 5.71 -10.43 9.15
CA PRO A 53 6.92 -11.20 8.88
C PRO A 53 8.03 -10.98 9.93
N VAL A 54 7.84 -10.01 10.82
CA VAL A 54 8.73 -9.67 11.94
C VAL A 54 7.87 -9.58 13.20
N LYS A 55 8.33 -10.19 14.29
CA LYS A 55 7.61 -10.19 15.58
C LYS A 55 8.14 -9.13 16.53
N GLU A 56 9.45 -8.94 16.54
CA GLU A 56 10.17 -8.01 17.41
C GLU A 56 11.24 -7.28 16.61
N VAL A 57 11.55 -6.05 17.02
CA VAL A 57 12.58 -5.23 16.40
C VAL A 57 13.58 -4.75 17.44
N SER A 58 14.86 -4.77 17.08
CA SER A 58 15.96 -4.36 17.92
C SER A 58 16.61 -3.10 17.37
N GLY A 59 16.85 -2.12 18.24
CA GLY A 59 17.42 -0.85 17.85
C GLY A 59 17.54 0.12 19.01
N LYS A 60 17.94 1.36 18.71
CA LYS A 60 18.08 2.42 19.72
C LYS A 60 16.72 3.06 20.02
N PHE A 61 15.83 2.28 20.64
CA PHE A 61 14.44 2.65 20.89
C PHE A 61 14.16 3.02 22.36
N CYS A 62 14.89 2.46 23.33
CA CYS A 62 14.54 2.52 24.76
C CYS A 62 15.26 3.63 25.57
N GLY A 63 15.74 4.68 24.92
CA GLY A 63 16.49 5.76 25.59
C GLY A 63 17.97 5.42 25.86
N ASN A 64 18.75 6.40 26.35
CA ASN A 64 20.18 6.28 26.67
C ASN A 64 21.09 5.70 25.58
N ASN A 65 20.67 5.80 24.31
CA ASN A 65 21.40 5.27 23.15
C ASN A 65 21.66 3.75 23.18
N GLN A 66 21.03 3.02 24.11
CA GLN A 66 21.16 1.58 24.25
C GLN A 66 20.32 0.85 23.21
N ILE A 67 20.83 -0.29 22.74
CA ILE A 67 20.07 -1.21 21.91
C ILE A 67 19.12 -1.98 22.82
N CYS A 68 17.84 -2.00 22.46
CA CYS A 68 16.85 -2.85 23.09
C CYS A 68 15.99 -3.51 22.02
N THR A 69 15.33 -4.60 22.41
CA THR A 69 14.32 -5.28 21.61
C THR A 69 12.94 -4.92 22.13
N ILE A 70 12.05 -4.55 21.22
CA ILE A 70 10.64 -4.29 21.51
C ILE A 70 9.77 -5.13 20.56
N PRO A 71 8.54 -5.48 20.96
CA PRO A 71 7.55 -6.02 20.02
C PRO A 71 7.38 -5.07 18.83
N LEU A 72 7.17 -5.61 17.62
CA LEU A 72 6.95 -4.79 16.44
C LEU A 72 5.70 -3.92 16.64
N PRO A 73 5.82 -2.57 16.73
CA PRO A 73 4.66 -1.72 16.86
C PRO A 73 3.89 -1.70 15.54
N LYS A 74 2.62 -2.10 15.53
CA LYS A 74 1.81 -2.16 14.31
C LYS A 74 1.29 -0.78 13.94
N ILE A 75 1.11 -0.54 12.63
CA ILE A 75 0.37 0.64 12.15
C ILE A 75 -1.11 0.27 12.13
N GLU A 76 -1.78 0.41 13.28
CA GLU A 76 -3.15 -0.05 13.45
C GLU A 76 -4.09 0.51 12.37
N GLN A 77 -4.84 -0.40 11.74
CA GLN A 77 -5.81 -0.14 10.68
C GLN A 77 -5.21 0.51 9.44
N ALA A 78 -3.90 0.29 9.19
CA ALA A 78 -3.12 0.99 8.19
C ALA A 78 -3.27 2.53 8.28
N ASN A 79 -3.45 3.08 9.49
CA ASN A 79 -3.65 4.51 9.70
C ASN A 79 -2.33 5.29 9.56
N TYR A 80 -2.02 5.69 8.32
CA TYR A 80 -0.77 6.38 8.01
C TYR A 80 -0.67 7.82 8.56
N LEU A 81 -1.80 8.42 8.96
CA LEU A 81 -1.81 9.73 9.63
C LEU A 81 -1.30 9.62 11.08
N ASN A 82 -1.59 8.51 11.75
CA ASN A 82 -1.06 8.24 13.09
C ASN A 82 0.42 7.83 13.03
N TYR A 83 0.81 7.09 11.98
CA TYR A 83 2.22 6.83 11.67
C TYR A 83 3.04 8.13 11.56
N GLU A 84 2.53 9.14 10.84
CA GLU A 84 3.23 10.41 10.63
C GLU A 84 3.62 11.09 11.96
N LYS A 85 2.80 10.93 13.00
CA LYS A 85 2.97 11.56 14.31
C LYS A 85 3.85 10.76 15.27
N SER A 86 4.28 9.55 14.91
CA SER A 86 5.04 8.65 15.79
C SER A 86 6.51 8.52 15.38
N PRO A 87 7.45 9.21 16.05
CA PRO A 87 8.87 9.12 15.73
C PRO A 87 9.43 7.70 15.84
N LEU A 88 8.90 6.88 16.75
CA LEU A 88 9.31 5.49 16.93
C LEU A 88 8.89 4.65 15.71
N ILE A 89 7.62 4.69 15.32
CA ILE A 89 7.11 3.90 14.20
C ILE A 89 7.78 4.36 12.89
N ARG A 90 8.02 5.65 12.69
CA ARG A 90 8.77 6.18 11.53
C ARG A 90 10.24 5.73 11.45
N ARG A 91 10.84 5.38 12.59
CA ARG A 91 12.20 4.80 12.61
C ARG A 91 12.17 3.33 12.22
N ILE A 92 11.15 2.60 12.67
CA ILE A 92 11.00 1.16 12.44
C ILE A 92 10.51 0.91 11.01
N TYR A 93 9.43 1.54 10.57
CA TYR A 93 8.96 1.49 9.20
C TYR A 93 9.61 2.62 8.41
N SER A 94 10.81 2.37 7.88
CA SER A 94 11.64 3.43 7.29
C SER A 94 11.11 3.96 5.95
N VAL A 95 10.36 3.15 5.21
CA VAL A 95 9.72 3.54 3.94
C VAL A 95 8.40 2.78 3.81
N LEU A 96 7.31 3.49 3.59
CA LEU A 96 6.00 2.87 3.35
C LEU A 96 5.81 2.51 1.88
N TRP A 97 4.78 1.70 1.61
CA TRP A 97 4.30 1.47 0.25
C TRP A 97 3.87 2.81 -0.37
N GLY A 98 4.28 3.07 -1.61
CA GLY A 98 4.10 4.38 -2.24
C GLY A 98 4.85 5.53 -1.57
N GLY A 99 5.86 5.25 -0.75
CA GLY A 99 6.76 6.24 -0.18
C GLY A 99 8.02 6.48 -1.01
N THR A 100 8.89 7.36 -0.51
CA THR A 100 10.21 7.70 -1.06
C THR A 100 11.34 7.15 -0.17
N TYR A 101 12.54 6.97 -0.73
CA TYR A 101 13.74 6.64 0.05
C TYR A 101 14.30 7.87 0.79
N PHE A 102 14.10 9.07 0.25
CA PHE A 102 14.61 10.33 0.81
C PHE A 102 13.47 11.30 1.11
N GLY A 103 13.29 11.68 2.38
CA GLY A 103 12.34 12.72 2.82
C GLY A 103 10.86 12.40 2.54
N GLY A 104 9.98 12.51 3.53
CA GLY A 104 8.55 12.22 3.30
C GLY A 104 8.28 10.75 2.95
N ARG A 105 8.97 9.82 3.62
CA ARG A 105 8.93 8.32 3.58
C ARG A 105 7.52 7.69 3.73
N ASP A 106 6.51 8.53 3.67
CA ASP A 106 5.13 8.31 4.03
C ASP A 106 4.38 7.87 2.77
N PHE A 107 3.21 7.28 2.95
CA PHE A 107 2.36 6.83 1.85
C PHE A 107 1.98 7.98 0.91
N GLY A 108 2.11 7.77 -0.40
CA GLY A 108 1.62 8.70 -1.44
C GLY A 108 2.61 9.80 -1.85
N TRP A 109 3.89 9.65 -1.51
CA TRP A 109 4.97 10.60 -1.83
C TRP A 109 5.95 10.05 -2.87
N GLY A 110 5.93 8.74 -3.12
CA GLY A 110 6.81 8.07 -4.07
C GLY A 110 6.15 6.84 -4.69
N ALA A 111 6.97 5.90 -5.14
CA ALA A 111 6.53 4.67 -5.78
C ALA A 111 7.25 3.42 -5.22
N HIS A 112 7.52 3.42 -3.92
CA HIS A 112 8.06 2.25 -3.24
C HIS A 112 7.07 1.07 -3.29
N LYS A 113 7.57 -0.13 -3.63
CA LYS A 113 6.75 -1.31 -3.95
C LYS A 113 6.32 -2.14 -2.74
N GLY A 114 6.77 -1.78 -1.56
CA GLY A 114 6.53 -2.54 -0.35
C GLY A 114 6.72 -1.66 0.87
N VAL A 115 7.09 -2.28 1.97
CA VAL A 115 7.41 -1.59 3.21
C VAL A 115 8.79 -2.01 3.69
N ASP A 116 9.57 -1.05 4.15
CA ASP A 116 10.88 -1.29 4.75
C ASP A 116 10.77 -1.28 6.27
N ILE A 117 11.12 -2.41 6.90
CA ILE A 117 11.10 -2.58 8.36
C ILE A 117 12.53 -2.72 8.86
N THR A 118 13.00 -1.75 9.65
CA THR A 118 14.35 -1.70 10.21
C THR A 118 14.44 -2.50 11.50
N SER A 119 15.54 -3.24 11.64
CA SER A 119 15.96 -3.93 12.86
C SER A 119 17.42 -4.36 12.68
N GLN A 120 18.00 -5.06 13.64
CA GLN A 120 19.36 -5.58 13.53
C GLN A 120 19.48 -6.73 12.53
N ILE A 121 20.66 -6.85 11.93
CA ILE A 121 21.05 -8.05 11.16
C ILE A 121 20.85 -9.28 12.05
N GLY A 122 20.28 -10.34 11.49
CA GLY A 122 19.97 -11.56 12.23
C GLY A 122 18.55 -11.63 12.78
N THR A 123 17.79 -10.52 12.77
CA THR A 123 16.38 -10.51 13.21
C THR A 123 15.59 -11.61 12.47
N PRO A 124 14.90 -12.52 13.18
CA PRO A 124 14.13 -13.59 12.55
C PRO A 124 13.03 -13.08 11.63
N ILE A 125 12.93 -13.65 10.42
CA ILE A 125 11.90 -13.34 9.43
C ILE A 125 11.02 -14.58 9.22
N TYR A 126 9.71 -14.38 9.27
CA TYR A 126 8.72 -15.45 9.23
C TYR A 126 7.83 -15.39 7.98
N ALA A 127 7.34 -16.56 7.56
CA ALA A 127 6.31 -16.65 6.54
C ALA A 127 5.00 -16.03 7.05
N ILE A 128 4.37 -15.18 6.24
CA ILE A 128 3.14 -14.48 6.66
C ILE A 128 1.91 -15.40 6.64
N GLY A 129 2.00 -16.53 5.95
CA GLY A 129 0.89 -17.43 5.69
C GLY A 129 1.34 -18.70 4.99
N THR A 130 0.45 -19.69 4.93
CA THR A 130 0.68 -20.94 4.22
C THR A 130 0.97 -20.70 2.73
N GLY A 131 1.96 -21.39 2.18
CA GLY A 131 2.35 -21.23 0.78
C GLY A 131 3.47 -22.17 0.34
N GLU A 132 3.98 -21.93 -0.86
CA GLU A 132 5.13 -22.62 -1.44
C GLU A 132 6.22 -21.61 -1.79
N VAL A 133 7.46 -21.93 -1.43
CA VAL A 133 8.62 -21.12 -1.80
C VAL A 133 8.89 -21.30 -3.29
N ILE A 134 8.67 -20.24 -4.09
CA ILE A 134 8.93 -20.27 -5.54
C ILE A 134 10.28 -19.63 -5.90
N TYR A 135 10.89 -18.90 -4.97
CA TYR A 135 12.22 -18.33 -5.14
C TYR A 135 12.96 -18.26 -3.80
N ALA A 136 14.24 -18.65 -3.79
CA ALA A 136 15.13 -18.53 -2.64
C ALA A 136 16.59 -18.36 -3.13
N GLY A 137 17.12 -17.15 -3.10
CA GLY A 137 18.47 -16.88 -3.64
C GLY A 137 18.83 -15.41 -3.82
N LYS A 138 19.95 -15.13 -4.49
CA LYS A 138 20.38 -13.75 -4.79
C LYS A 138 19.68 -13.21 -6.04
N LYS A 139 19.01 -12.05 -5.94
CA LYS A 139 18.28 -11.39 -7.04
C LYS A 139 18.64 -9.90 -7.18
N GLY A 140 19.72 -9.60 -7.92
CA GLY A 140 20.11 -8.24 -8.28
C GLY A 140 20.15 -7.26 -7.10
N GLU A 141 19.54 -6.09 -7.28
CA GLU A 141 19.45 -5.04 -6.24
C GLU A 141 18.72 -5.49 -4.97
N ARG A 142 17.89 -6.55 -5.01
CA ARG A 142 17.18 -7.05 -3.83
C ARG A 142 18.06 -7.86 -2.88
N GLY A 143 19.30 -8.16 -3.25
CA GLY A 143 20.19 -8.99 -2.46
C GLY A 143 19.68 -10.43 -2.38
N LYS A 144 19.77 -11.05 -1.20
CA LYS A 144 19.11 -12.33 -0.93
C LYS A 144 17.61 -12.10 -0.77
N LEU A 145 16.83 -12.86 -1.50
CA LEU A 145 15.38 -12.76 -1.61
C LEU A 145 14.75 -14.15 -1.41
N ILE A 146 13.61 -14.16 -0.71
CA ILE A 146 12.63 -15.25 -0.77
C ILE A 146 11.35 -14.71 -1.41
N THR A 147 10.73 -15.51 -2.27
CA THR A 147 9.36 -15.29 -2.75
C THR A 147 8.52 -16.52 -2.43
N ILE A 148 7.41 -16.33 -1.73
CA ILE A 148 6.44 -17.38 -1.41
C ILE A 148 5.17 -17.12 -2.21
N GLU A 149 4.72 -18.12 -2.96
CA GLU A 149 3.40 -18.15 -3.58
C GLU A 149 2.36 -18.61 -2.56
N HIS A 150 1.28 -17.85 -2.44
CA HIS A 150 0.11 -18.21 -1.64
C HIS A 150 -1.10 -18.34 -2.55
N SER A 151 -2.00 -19.25 -2.21
CA SER A 151 -3.34 -19.31 -2.78
C SER A 151 -4.29 -18.54 -1.89
N PHE A 152 -4.99 -17.56 -2.44
CA PHE A 152 -5.99 -16.78 -1.74
C PHE A 152 -7.19 -16.55 -2.65
N ALA A 153 -8.39 -16.92 -2.17
CA ALA A 153 -9.63 -16.87 -2.96
C ALA A 153 -9.51 -17.56 -4.34
N GLY A 154 -8.74 -18.65 -4.43
CA GLY A 154 -8.48 -19.36 -5.69
C GLY A 154 -7.52 -18.66 -6.67
N LYS A 155 -7.00 -17.48 -6.31
CA LYS A 155 -6.00 -16.73 -7.08
C LYS A 155 -4.63 -16.79 -6.39
N LYS A 156 -3.57 -16.52 -7.15
CA LYS A 156 -2.18 -16.51 -6.66
C LYS A 156 -1.76 -15.12 -6.23
N ILE A 157 -1.05 -15.04 -5.12
CA ILE A 157 -0.38 -13.84 -4.62
C ILE A 157 1.02 -14.20 -4.13
N TYR A 158 1.93 -13.23 -4.11
CA TYR A 158 3.33 -13.50 -3.80
C TYR A 158 3.86 -12.57 -2.72
N SER A 159 4.36 -13.14 -1.63
CA SER A 159 5.07 -12.37 -0.61
C SER A 159 6.57 -12.42 -0.88
N ASN A 160 7.22 -11.25 -0.83
CA ASN A 160 8.64 -11.08 -1.13
C ASN A 160 9.39 -10.53 0.08
N TYR A 161 10.53 -11.14 0.38
CA TYR A 161 11.37 -10.85 1.55
C TYR A 161 12.80 -10.59 1.10
N ALA A 162 13.21 -9.33 1.02
CA ALA A 162 14.49 -8.93 0.43
C ALA A 162 15.51 -8.40 1.46
N HIS A 163 16.73 -8.17 0.98
CA HIS A 163 17.89 -7.72 1.75
C HIS A 163 18.35 -8.69 2.85
N LEU A 164 17.99 -9.97 2.74
CA LEU A 164 18.23 -10.98 3.78
C LEU A 164 19.73 -11.22 4.02
N SER A 165 20.11 -11.56 5.26
CA SER A 165 21.47 -12.02 5.58
C SER A 165 21.60 -13.52 5.39
N GLU A 166 20.53 -14.26 5.67
CA GLU A 166 20.47 -15.72 5.61
C GLU A 166 19.09 -16.17 5.12
N VAL A 167 19.08 -17.20 4.28
CA VAL A 167 17.87 -17.84 3.72
C VAL A 167 17.85 -19.26 4.28
N LEU A 168 16.75 -19.64 4.94
CA LEU A 168 16.63 -20.89 5.69
C LEU A 168 15.73 -21.92 5.01
N VAL A 169 15.14 -21.55 3.88
CA VAL A 169 14.24 -22.39 3.06
C VAL A 169 14.77 -22.50 1.62
N ARG A 170 14.22 -23.45 0.87
CA ARG A 170 14.58 -23.74 -0.52
C ARG A 170 13.35 -23.70 -1.41
N VAL A 171 13.56 -23.54 -2.71
CA VAL A 171 12.48 -23.60 -3.70
C VAL A 171 11.78 -24.96 -3.61
N GLY A 172 10.44 -24.95 -3.60
CA GLY A 172 9.59 -26.13 -3.44
C GLY A 172 9.18 -26.42 -2.00
N ASP A 173 9.80 -25.79 -1.00
CA ASP A 173 9.41 -25.97 0.39
C ASP A 173 7.97 -25.45 0.62
N LYS A 174 7.16 -26.26 1.30
CA LYS A 174 5.85 -25.84 1.80
C LYS A 174 6.03 -25.22 3.18
N VAL A 175 5.52 -24.00 3.35
CA VAL A 175 5.61 -23.26 4.61
C VAL A 175 4.21 -22.98 5.15
N LYS A 176 4.11 -22.81 6.46
CA LYS A 176 2.92 -22.39 7.20
C LYS A 176 3.12 -20.99 7.75
N THR A 177 2.03 -20.37 8.20
CA THR A 177 2.09 -19.12 8.96
C THR A 177 3.10 -19.24 10.10
N SER A 178 3.95 -18.22 10.23
CA SER A 178 4.94 -18.07 11.30
C SER A 178 6.10 -19.07 11.27
N ASP A 179 6.27 -19.85 10.19
CA ASP A 179 7.49 -20.61 9.98
C ASP A 179 8.68 -19.67 9.81
N LEU A 180 9.81 -19.99 10.45
CA LEU A 180 11.06 -19.23 10.32
C LEU A 180 11.69 -19.51 8.95
N ILE A 181 11.79 -18.48 8.10
CA ILE A 181 12.23 -18.64 6.72
C ILE A 181 13.57 -17.95 6.41
N ALA A 182 13.94 -16.94 7.19
CA ALA A 182 15.16 -16.16 6.95
C ALA A 182 15.60 -15.36 8.16
N LYS A 183 16.74 -14.68 7.99
CA LYS A 183 17.21 -13.63 8.91
C LYS A 183 17.41 -12.33 8.16
N MET A 184 17.00 -11.22 8.79
CA MET A 184 17.16 -9.86 8.27
C MET A 184 18.63 -9.56 8.00
N GLY A 185 18.91 -8.75 6.98
CA GLY A 185 20.26 -8.35 6.62
C GLY A 185 20.31 -6.97 5.98
N THR A 186 21.35 -6.77 5.17
CA THR A 186 21.58 -5.56 4.37
C THR A 186 22.22 -5.94 3.02
N SER A 187 21.85 -7.10 2.48
CA SER A 187 22.42 -7.56 1.21
C SER A 187 21.80 -6.85 0.00
N GLY A 188 22.54 -6.75 -1.11
CA GLY A 188 22.07 -6.05 -2.31
C GLY A 188 22.21 -4.53 -2.18
N ASN A 189 21.31 -3.79 -2.82
CA ASN A 189 21.26 -2.33 -2.74
C ASN A 189 20.50 -1.92 -1.47
N SER A 190 21.22 -1.75 -0.36
CA SER A 190 20.69 -1.46 0.96
C SER A 190 21.60 -0.47 1.67
N THR A 191 21.04 0.56 2.30
CA THR A 191 21.81 1.58 3.04
C THR A 191 21.97 1.25 4.52
N GLY A 192 21.33 0.18 4.99
CA GLY A 192 21.43 -0.31 6.35
C GLY A 192 20.49 -1.48 6.60
N PRO A 193 20.60 -2.15 7.77
CA PRO A 193 19.80 -3.34 8.06
C PRO A 193 18.29 -3.09 8.07
N HIS A 194 17.58 -3.78 7.16
CA HIS A 194 16.12 -3.75 7.08
C HIS A 194 15.58 -4.97 6.30
N LEU A 195 14.29 -5.22 6.44
CA LEU A 195 13.52 -6.09 5.56
C LEU A 195 12.73 -5.22 4.57
N HIS A 196 12.99 -5.36 3.27
CA HIS A 196 12.02 -4.94 2.24
C HIS A 196 10.98 -6.04 2.12
N PHE A 197 9.73 -5.75 2.50
CA PHE A 197 8.60 -6.66 2.44
C PHE A 197 7.56 -6.18 1.44
N GLN A 198 7.18 -7.03 0.48
CA GLN A 198 6.32 -6.65 -0.64
C GLN A 198 5.31 -7.76 -0.95
N ILE A 199 4.08 -7.37 -1.27
CA ILE A 199 3.02 -8.28 -1.74
C ILE A 199 2.75 -7.99 -3.22
N ASP A 200 2.95 -8.98 -4.08
CA ASP A 200 2.71 -8.88 -5.51
C ASP A 200 1.46 -9.66 -5.93
N LYS A 201 0.72 -9.08 -6.88
CA LYS A 201 -0.42 -9.69 -7.58
C LYS A 201 0.03 -10.56 -8.76
N THR A 202 1.26 -10.37 -9.23
CA THR A 202 1.84 -11.07 -10.38
C THR A 202 3.17 -11.72 -10.01
N GLU A 203 3.57 -12.75 -10.75
CA GLU A 203 4.78 -13.50 -10.47
C GLU A 203 6.04 -12.70 -10.86
N GLY A 204 6.61 -11.95 -9.90
CA GLY A 204 8.03 -11.55 -9.86
C GLY A 204 8.62 -10.73 -11.02
N LYS A 205 7.85 -10.44 -12.08
CA LYS A 205 8.19 -9.65 -13.27
C LYS A 205 7.38 -8.37 -13.24
N HIS A 206 7.84 -7.40 -12.44
CA HIS A 206 7.19 -6.10 -12.42
C HIS A 206 7.72 -5.24 -13.58
N PRO A 207 6.86 -4.52 -14.33
CA PRO A 207 7.30 -3.58 -15.36
C PRO A 207 8.08 -2.37 -14.81
N TYR A 208 8.35 -2.30 -13.51
CA TYR A 208 9.04 -1.22 -12.79
C TYR A 208 10.56 -1.39 -12.86
N HIS A 209 11.09 -1.53 -14.07
CA HIS A 209 12.53 -1.38 -14.32
C HIS A 209 12.83 0.07 -14.70
N PRO A 210 14.01 0.62 -14.34
CA PRO A 210 14.42 2.00 -14.63
C PRO A 210 13.97 2.50 -16.01
N GLY A 211 14.31 1.76 -17.07
CA GLY A 211 13.99 2.12 -18.46
C GLY A 211 12.51 2.19 -18.82
N ASN A 212 11.63 1.47 -18.13
CA ASN A 212 10.19 1.44 -18.46
C ASN A 212 9.42 2.63 -17.91
N CYS A 213 10.03 3.36 -16.97
CA CYS A 213 9.40 4.45 -16.22
C CYS A 213 10.02 5.81 -16.53
N GLY A 214 10.91 5.86 -17.54
CA GLY A 214 11.62 7.06 -17.94
C GLY A 214 12.66 7.58 -16.94
N GLY A 215 12.96 6.83 -15.88
CA GLY A 215 14.05 7.14 -14.95
C GLY A 215 15.32 6.36 -15.28
N VAL A 216 16.46 6.88 -14.82
CA VAL A 216 17.77 6.26 -15.08
C VAL A 216 18.10 5.21 -14.01
N THR A 217 17.53 5.34 -12.80
CA THR A 217 17.77 4.44 -11.67
C THR A 217 16.48 4.08 -10.93
N LEU A 218 16.51 2.99 -10.15
CA LEU A 218 15.39 2.60 -9.27
C LEU A 218 15.07 3.72 -8.28
N ASN A 219 16.11 4.31 -7.67
CA ASN A 219 15.96 5.39 -6.70
C ASN A 219 15.25 6.59 -7.33
N GLN A 220 15.60 6.95 -8.57
CA GLN A 220 14.95 8.04 -9.26
C GLN A 220 13.45 7.74 -9.47
N ASN A 221 13.12 6.53 -9.93
CA ASN A 221 11.72 6.15 -10.11
C ASN A 221 10.91 6.20 -8.83
N VAL A 222 11.48 5.69 -7.73
CA VAL A 222 10.80 5.64 -6.43
C VAL A 222 10.58 7.04 -5.87
N ASN A 223 11.64 7.86 -5.86
CA ASN A 223 11.58 9.19 -5.25
C ASN A 223 10.75 10.19 -6.06
N GLU A 224 10.74 10.08 -7.40
CA GLU A 224 9.95 10.94 -8.27
C GLU A 224 8.55 10.36 -8.55
N ALA A 225 8.14 9.31 -7.82
CA ALA A 225 6.86 8.61 -7.97
C ALA A 225 6.54 8.13 -9.40
N ARG A 226 7.58 7.88 -10.22
CA ARG A 226 7.40 7.37 -11.59
C ARG A 226 6.75 6.00 -11.54
N CYS A 227 5.87 5.69 -12.49
CA CYS A 227 5.18 4.39 -12.59
C CYS A 227 4.35 3.97 -11.37
N TRP A 228 3.86 4.92 -10.57
CA TRP A 228 2.97 4.62 -9.45
C TRP A 228 1.74 3.79 -9.86
N ASN A 229 1.19 4.02 -11.06
CA ASN A 229 0.10 3.21 -11.61
C ASN A 229 0.49 1.72 -11.69
N LEU A 230 1.67 1.42 -12.20
CA LEU A 230 2.15 0.05 -12.32
C LEU A 230 2.37 -0.60 -10.94
N VAL A 231 2.85 0.18 -9.96
CA VAL A 231 2.99 -0.30 -8.58
C VAL A 231 1.62 -0.74 -8.04
N ARG A 232 0.56 0.04 -8.22
CA ARG A 232 -0.79 -0.34 -7.78
C ARG A 232 -1.40 -1.50 -8.55
N GLU A 233 -1.16 -1.55 -9.86
CA GLU A 233 -1.64 -2.64 -10.71
C GLU A 233 -1.02 -3.99 -10.35
N ASN A 234 0.23 -3.99 -9.87
CA ASN A 234 1.01 -5.21 -9.68
C ASN A 234 1.32 -5.55 -8.23
N THR A 235 1.11 -4.63 -7.29
CA THR A 235 1.40 -4.82 -5.85
C THR A 235 0.21 -4.45 -4.98
N LEU A 236 0.22 -4.92 -3.74
CA LEU A 236 -0.69 -4.51 -2.69
C LEU A 236 0.08 -3.76 -1.61
N ASP A 237 -0.62 -2.88 -0.89
CA ASP A 237 -0.14 -2.36 0.38
C ASP A 237 0.06 -3.53 1.38
N PRO A 238 1.31 -3.82 1.82
CA PRO A 238 1.56 -4.97 2.68
C PRO A 238 0.93 -4.86 4.06
N ILE A 239 0.83 -3.66 4.64
CA ILE A 239 0.28 -3.46 5.99
C ILE A 239 -1.23 -3.68 5.95
N LEU A 240 -1.91 -3.01 5.01
CA LEU A 240 -3.35 -3.18 4.83
C LEU A 240 -3.71 -4.63 4.48
N PHE A 241 -2.89 -5.29 3.67
CA PHE A 241 -3.06 -6.70 3.35
C PHE A 241 -2.97 -7.61 4.58
N LEU A 242 -2.00 -7.39 5.46
CA LEU A 242 -1.87 -8.17 6.69
C LEU A 242 -3.04 -7.94 7.64
N GLU A 243 -3.44 -6.68 7.85
CA GLU A 243 -4.47 -6.32 8.83
C GLU A 243 -5.89 -6.64 8.38
N SER A 244 -6.14 -6.63 7.07
CA SER A 244 -7.39 -7.14 6.49
C SER A 244 -7.44 -8.66 6.41
N ASN A 245 -6.41 -9.35 6.90
CA ASN A 245 -6.20 -10.78 6.66
C ASN A 245 -6.44 -11.15 5.19
N GLY A 246 -5.89 -10.32 4.28
CA GLY A 246 -5.96 -10.43 2.83
C GLY A 246 -7.26 -10.07 2.16
N ALA A 247 -8.33 -9.74 2.89
CA ALA A 247 -9.61 -9.37 2.28
C ALA A 247 -9.48 -8.21 1.27
N ILE A 248 -8.48 -7.33 1.45
CA ILE A 248 -8.17 -6.27 0.47
C ILE A 248 -7.90 -6.81 -0.94
N PHE A 249 -7.34 -8.02 -1.07
CA PHE A 249 -7.08 -8.60 -2.37
C PHE A 249 -8.37 -8.95 -3.11
N GLU A 250 -9.40 -9.45 -2.43
CA GLU A 250 -10.71 -9.70 -3.06
C GLU A 250 -11.33 -8.38 -3.53
N VAL A 251 -11.32 -7.36 -2.67
CA VAL A 251 -11.86 -6.02 -2.98
C VAL A 251 -11.14 -5.40 -4.18
N GLU A 252 -9.80 -5.50 -4.25
CA GLU A 252 -9.04 -4.95 -5.37
C GLU A 252 -9.13 -5.81 -6.65
N GLN A 253 -9.47 -7.10 -6.55
CA GLN A 253 -9.66 -7.99 -7.72
C GLN A 253 -11.07 -7.89 -8.31
N GLU A 254 -12.09 -7.69 -7.48
CA GLU A 254 -13.45 -7.37 -7.95
C GLU A 254 -13.51 -6.01 -8.65
N SER A 255 -12.49 -5.16 -8.42
CA SER A 255 -12.23 -3.97 -9.23
C SER A 255 -11.58 -4.29 -10.60
N GLU A 256 -11.81 -5.48 -11.18
CA GLU A 256 -11.58 -5.82 -12.60
C GLU A 256 -12.43 -4.97 -13.59
N GLN A 257 -12.83 -3.79 -13.16
CA GLN A 257 -12.75 -2.56 -13.90
C GLN A 257 -12.56 -1.50 -12.82
N PHE A 258 -11.60 -0.59 -12.95
CA PHE A 258 -11.50 0.55 -12.05
C PHE A 258 -12.86 1.27 -12.09
N SER A 259 -13.75 1.02 -11.13
CA SER A 259 -14.99 1.78 -11.00
C SER A 259 -14.56 3.20 -10.64
N PRO A 260 -14.98 4.22 -11.39
CA PRO A 260 -14.53 5.60 -11.27
C PRO A 260 -15.05 6.32 -10.02
N ASP A 261 -15.38 5.59 -8.95
CA ASP A 261 -16.02 6.16 -7.76
C ASP A 261 -15.02 6.86 -6.81
N ILE A 262 -13.71 6.75 -7.06
CA ILE A 262 -12.80 7.86 -6.76
C ILE A 262 -12.68 8.68 -8.04
N LYS A 263 -13.43 9.80 -8.07
CA LYS A 263 -13.55 10.68 -9.23
C LYS A 263 -12.16 11.02 -9.77
N VAL A 264 -11.93 10.71 -11.04
CA VAL A 264 -10.82 11.32 -11.79
C VAL A 264 -11.18 12.80 -11.93
N LEU A 265 -10.50 13.65 -11.16
CA LEU A 265 -10.73 15.08 -11.14
C LEU A 265 -10.32 15.64 -12.49
N SER A 266 -11.29 16.21 -13.21
CA SER A 266 -10.98 16.97 -14.41
C SER A 266 -10.23 18.25 -14.02
N THR A 267 -9.53 18.86 -14.97
CA THR A 267 -8.97 20.21 -14.82
C THR A 267 -10.03 21.20 -14.30
N GLN A 268 -11.29 21.05 -14.72
CA GLN A 268 -12.41 21.90 -14.28
C GLN A 268 -12.83 21.60 -12.83
N ASP A 269 -12.87 20.33 -12.42
CA ASP A 269 -13.14 19.95 -11.03
C ASP A 269 -12.07 20.52 -10.10
N LEU A 270 -10.80 20.40 -10.48
CA LEU A 270 -9.67 20.94 -9.73
C LEU A 270 -9.76 22.47 -9.61
N LYS A 271 -10.05 23.18 -10.71
CA LYS A 271 -10.23 24.64 -10.67
C LYS A 271 -11.36 25.08 -9.74
N LYS A 272 -12.41 24.29 -9.61
CA LYS A 272 -13.61 24.63 -8.82
C LYS A 272 -13.49 24.22 -7.35
N ASN A 273 -12.88 23.08 -7.07
CA ASN A 273 -13.01 22.38 -5.79
C ASN A 273 -11.69 22.23 -5.03
N LEU A 274 -10.57 22.71 -5.58
CA LEU A 274 -9.28 22.71 -4.90
C LEU A 274 -9.16 23.91 -3.97
N GLU A 275 -9.40 23.67 -2.69
CA GLU A 275 -9.14 24.59 -1.60
C GLU A 275 -7.66 24.57 -1.20
N THR A 276 -7.19 25.69 -0.69
CA THR A 276 -5.79 25.89 -0.32
C THR A 276 -5.71 26.70 0.96
N SER A 277 -4.91 26.27 1.93
CA SER A 277 -4.60 27.05 3.13
C SER A 277 -3.12 27.00 3.44
N PHE A 278 -2.64 28.00 4.17
CA PHE A 278 -1.26 28.07 4.63
C PHE A 278 -1.21 28.17 6.15
N GLU A 279 -0.17 27.57 6.72
CA GLU A 279 0.14 27.66 8.13
C GLU A 279 1.65 27.78 8.33
N LYS A 280 2.10 28.80 9.07
CA LYS A 280 3.51 28.94 9.43
C LYS A 280 3.87 27.93 10.54
N LYS A 281 4.91 27.12 10.30
CA LYS A 281 5.44 26.12 11.24
C LYS A 281 6.94 26.29 11.41
N GLY A 282 7.34 27.12 12.37
CA GLY A 282 8.75 27.46 12.59
C GLY A 282 9.33 28.19 11.38
N ASP A 283 10.38 27.61 10.79
CA ASP A 283 11.11 28.17 9.64
C ASP A 283 10.49 27.80 8.27
N PHE A 284 9.36 27.11 8.26
CA PHE A 284 8.69 26.65 7.04
C PHE A 284 7.22 27.04 7.02
N TRP A 285 6.66 27.06 5.82
CA TRP A 285 5.22 27.17 5.58
C TRP A 285 4.65 25.82 5.19
N LEU A 286 3.44 25.54 5.67
CA LEU A 286 2.69 24.33 5.35
C LEU A 286 1.53 24.72 4.42
N LEU A 287 1.65 24.41 3.14
CA LEU A 287 0.56 24.55 2.16
C LEU A 287 -0.31 23.31 2.21
N THR A 288 -1.57 23.46 2.59
CA THR A 288 -2.57 22.39 2.51
C THR A 288 -3.39 22.54 1.25
N LEU A 289 -3.39 21.52 0.38
CA LEU A 289 -4.30 21.34 -0.73
C LEU A 289 -5.46 20.45 -0.31
N LYS A 290 -6.67 21.01 -0.25
CA LYS A 290 -7.88 20.27 0.08
C LYS A 290 -8.76 20.14 -1.16
N SER A 291 -9.11 18.92 -1.53
CA SER A 291 -10.10 18.68 -2.58
C SER A 291 -11.43 18.35 -1.92
N LEU A 292 -12.47 19.15 -2.18
CA LEU A 292 -13.84 18.86 -1.69
C LEU A 292 -14.38 17.52 -2.19
N THR A 293 -13.72 16.93 -3.19
CA THR A 293 -13.94 15.56 -3.64
C THR A 293 -12.60 14.84 -3.67
N PRO A 294 -12.36 13.83 -2.82
CA PRO A 294 -11.18 12.98 -2.92
C PRO A 294 -11.11 12.38 -4.31
N GLY A 295 -9.92 12.42 -4.93
CA GLY A 295 -9.83 12.15 -6.35
C GLY A 295 -8.42 12.10 -6.91
N TRP A 296 -8.30 11.43 -8.06
CA TRP A 296 -7.05 11.32 -8.82
C TRP A 296 -6.98 12.42 -9.86
N THR A 297 -5.79 12.97 -10.10
CA THR A 297 -5.59 13.88 -11.23
C THR A 297 -5.22 13.09 -12.47
N ARG A 298 -5.62 13.54 -13.66
CA ARG A 298 -5.30 12.83 -14.92
C ARG A 298 -3.82 12.94 -15.26
N VAL A 299 -3.25 14.11 -14.96
CA VAL A 299 -1.83 14.40 -15.04
C VAL A 299 -1.39 14.81 -13.64
N PRO A 300 -0.18 14.43 -13.18
CA PRO A 300 0.32 14.90 -11.90
C PRO A 300 0.25 16.44 -11.85
N LEU A 301 -0.30 16.96 -10.75
CA LEU A 301 -0.23 18.38 -10.48
C LEU A 301 1.23 18.76 -10.32
N LYS A 302 1.66 19.85 -10.94
CA LYS A 302 2.96 20.46 -10.73
C LYS A 302 2.77 21.73 -9.91
N ILE A 303 3.53 21.87 -8.83
CA ILE A 303 3.46 23.01 -7.92
C ILE A 303 4.77 23.79 -8.03
N THR A 304 4.70 25.03 -8.50
CA THR A 304 5.86 25.88 -8.76
C THR A 304 5.81 27.15 -7.93
N SER A 305 6.96 27.69 -7.53
CA SER A 305 7.03 29.00 -6.88
C SER A 305 8.22 29.82 -7.33
N ALA A 306 8.03 31.14 -7.37
CA ALA A 306 9.12 32.11 -7.45
C ALA A 306 9.47 32.56 -6.02
N GLY A 307 10.59 32.10 -5.47
CA GLY A 307 11.07 32.50 -4.14
C GLY A 307 10.95 31.45 -3.02
N ALA A 308 10.36 30.28 -3.31
CA ALA A 308 10.30 29.17 -2.37
C ALA A 308 10.53 27.80 -3.04
N LYS A 309 11.08 26.84 -2.28
CA LYS A 309 11.16 25.42 -2.66
C LYS A 309 9.97 24.68 -2.06
N ILE A 310 9.35 23.79 -2.83
CA ILE A 310 8.13 23.07 -2.45
C ILE A 310 8.39 21.57 -2.43
N TYR A 311 7.92 20.90 -1.38
CA TYR A 311 8.08 19.45 -1.22
C TYR A 311 6.76 18.76 -0.88
N PRO A 312 6.25 17.85 -1.75
CA PRO A 312 6.67 17.62 -3.13
C PRO A 312 6.22 18.79 -4.00
N ASP A 313 6.91 18.96 -5.12
CA ASP A 313 6.48 19.84 -6.20
C ASP A 313 5.57 19.10 -7.21
N SER A 314 5.24 17.83 -6.99
CA SER A 314 4.29 17.08 -7.80
C SER A 314 3.35 16.15 -7.02
N LEU A 315 2.07 16.08 -7.43
CA LEU A 315 1.04 15.28 -6.78
C LEU A 315 0.10 14.62 -7.80
N SER A 316 -0.11 13.30 -7.70
CA SER A 316 -1.08 12.58 -8.56
C SER A 316 -2.40 12.23 -7.86
N TYR A 317 -2.53 12.57 -6.58
CA TYR A 317 -3.69 12.19 -5.76
C TYR A 317 -4.01 13.21 -4.67
N LEU A 318 -5.30 13.51 -4.50
CA LEU A 318 -5.81 14.40 -3.46
C LEU A 318 -6.79 13.61 -2.56
N SER A 319 -6.30 13.11 -1.43
CA SER A 319 -7.04 12.29 -0.45
C SER A 319 -7.91 13.12 0.51
N GLY A 320 -8.68 14.07 -0.03
CA GLY A 320 -9.38 15.07 0.79
C GLY A 320 -8.46 16.22 1.21
N GLU A 321 -7.38 15.96 1.94
CA GLU A 321 -6.35 16.96 2.30
C GLU A 321 -4.93 16.43 2.01
N ARG A 322 -4.08 17.26 1.43
CA ARG A 322 -2.66 17.01 1.16
C ARG A 322 -1.84 18.17 1.67
N LYS A 323 -0.76 17.89 2.38
CA LYS A 323 0.15 18.92 2.91
C LYS A 323 1.43 18.96 2.09
N LEU A 324 1.93 20.16 1.86
CA LEU A 324 3.13 20.48 1.11
C LEU A 324 3.99 21.38 1.98
N PHE A 325 5.29 21.10 2.05
CA PHE A 325 6.24 21.96 2.74
C PHE A 325 6.75 23.03 1.79
N VAL A 326 6.78 24.27 2.25
CA VAL A 326 7.24 25.44 1.50
C VAL A 326 8.36 26.10 2.28
N GLN A 327 9.56 26.04 1.72
CA GLN A 327 10.76 26.64 2.28
C GLN A 327 11.10 27.92 1.50
N GLU A 328 10.91 29.05 2.16
CA GLU A 328 11.22 30.37 1.63
C GLU A 328 12.74 30.61 1.58
N PHE A 329 13.22 31.35 0.58
CA PHE A 329 14.62 31.79 0.53
C PHE A 329 14.80 33.28 0.18
N SER A 330 13.73 34.03 -0.11
CA SER A 330 13.82 35.45 -0.54
C SER A 330 13.21 36.49 0.39
N GLY A 331 12.62 36.12 1.54
CA GLY A 331 12.09 37.10 2.52
C GLY A 331 10.89 37.92 2.01
N THR A 332 10.20 37.46 0.97
CA THR A 332 9.15 38.15 0.23
C THR A 332 7.97 37.22 -0.04
N VAL A 333 6.80 37.79 -0.32
CA VAL A 333 5.63 37.06 -0.85
C VAL A 333 6.06 36.13 -2.00
N PHE A 334 5.92 34.82 -1.81
CA PHE A 334 6.25 33.81 -2.81
C PHE A 334 4.96 33.33 -3.49
N PRO A 335 4.68 33.70 -4.75
CA PRO A 335 3.53 33.17 -5.45
C PRO A 335 3.73 31.67 -5.70
N ILE A 336 2.69 30.88 -5.46
CA ILE A 336 2.65 29.45 -5.80
C ILE A 336 1.64 29.23 -6.91
N SER A 337 2.03 28.50 -7.94
CA SER A 337 1.15 28.11 -9.05
C SER A 337 1.03 26.59 -9.10
N ILE A 338 -0.21 26.10 -9.15
CA ILE A 338 -0.56 24.69 -9.28
C ILE A 338 -1.01 24.47 -10.73
N TRP A 339 -0.38 23.52 -11.42
CA TRP A 339 -0.59 23.22 -12.83
C TRP A 339 -1.01 21.77 -13.01
N GLU A 340 -1.81 21.47 -14.02
CA GLU A 340 -2.04 20.11 -14.54
C GLU A 340 -1.53 20.07 -15.98
N GLY A 341 -0.38 19.45 -16.23
CA GLY A 341 0.34 19.61 -17.50
C GLY A 341 0.71 21.08 -17.73
N GLU A 342 0.30 21.66 -18.86
CA GLU A 342 0.50 23.08 -19.19
C GLU A 342 -0.63 23.99 -18.68
N LYS A 343 -1.67 23.42 -18.06
CA LYS A 343 -2.86 24.18 -17.66
C LYS A 343 -2.72 24.67 -16.23
N LEU A 344 -2.79 26.00 -16.04
CA LEU A 344 -2.86 26.57 -14.70
C LEU A 344 -4.19 26.20 -14.03
N ILE A 345 -4.12 25.58 -12.85
CA ILE A 345 -5.26 25.24 -12.00
C ILE A 345 -5.55 26.37 -11.03
N LYS A 346 -4.56 26.81 -10.27
CA LYS A 346 -4.74 27.79 -9.21
C LYS A 346 -3.44 28.52 -8.91
N ASN A 347 -3.54 29.83 -8.70
CA ASN A 347 -2.49 30.59 -8.02
C ASN A 347 -2.86 30.73 -6.55
N VAL A 348 -1.88 30.50 -5.69
CA VAL A 348 -1.98 30.66 -4.25
C VAL A 348 -1.00 31.77 -3.87
N TYR A 349 -1.54 32.82 -3.29
CA TYR A 349 -0.76 33.94 -2.78
C TYR A 349 -0.96 33.98 -1.27
N GLU A 350 0.14 34.00 -0.53
CA GLU A 350 0.13 34.39 0.87
C GLU A 350 0.63 35.83 0.96
N LYS A 351 0.02 36.64 1.84
CA LYS A 351 0.45 38.03 2.11
C LYS A 351 1.41 38.06 3.28
#